data_AF-A0A8D9I4H6-F1
#
_entry.id   AF-A0A8D9I4H6-F1
#
_cell.length_a   1.000
_cell.length_b   1.000
_cell.length_c   1.000
_cell.angle_alpha   90.00
_cell.angle_beta   90.00
_cell.angle_gamma   90.00
#
_symmetry.space_group_name_H-M   'P 1'
#
loop_
_entity.id
_entity.type
_entity.pdbx_description
1 polymer ?
#
loop_
_entity_poly.entity_id
_entity_poly.type
_entity_poly.pdbx_seq_one_letter_code
_entity_poly.pdbx_strand_id
1 'polypeptide(L)'
;MESSFWLLLVLLATLAIIHIIQAQDQEEFTSLDCGLPADELSPYIETYTHLNFSSDATFIQSGKTARIQMDRLEKPYATIRYFPDGRRTTRKHRDTEGKNRRYMGRKYLIRASFIYGNYDGLDSPPVFDLYLGPNLWATIDVGTWLNGI
;
A
#
# COMPACT_ATOMS: atom_id res chain seq x y z
N MET A 1 11.10 -29.17 -46.75
CA MET A 1 11.94 -28.97 -45.55
C MET A 1 11.92 -27.52 -45.07
N GLU A 2 11.91 -26.53 -45.97
CA GLU A 2 11.94 -25.09 -45.61
C GLU A 2 10.62 -24.55 -45.01
N SER A 3 9.45 -25.00 -45.47
CA SER A 3 8.15 -24.56 -44.94
C SER A 3 7.96 -24.90 -43.45
N SER A 4 8.44 -26.07 -43.02
CA SER A 4 8.40 -26.47 -41.61
C SER A 4 9.32 -25.63 -40.72
N PHE A 5 10.44 -25.14 -41.27
CA PHE A 5 11.39 -24.28 -40.54
C PHE A 5 10.80 -22.89 -40.31
N TRP A 6 10.11 -22.33 -41.31
CA TRP A 6 9.38 -21.06 -41.18
C TRP A 6 8.25 -21.13 -40.16
N LEU A 7 7.46 -22.22 -40.17
CA LEU A 7 6.41 -22.42 -39.17
C LEU A 7 6.97 -22.53 -37.74
N LEU A 8 8.12 -23.21 -37.58
CA LEU A 8 8.80 -23.31 -36.29
C LEU A 8 9.30 -21.94 -35.80
N LEU A 9 9.88 -21.13 -36.69
CA LEU A 9 10.35 -19.78 -36.36
C LEU A 9 9.19 -18.86 -35.95
N VAL A 10 8.05 -18.93 -36.65
CA VAL A 10 6.85 -18.16 -36.29
C VAL A 10 6.31 -18.61 -34.93
N LEU A 11 6.26 -19.92 -34.66
CA LEU A 11 5.81 -20.46 -33.37
C LEU A 11 6.73 -20.02 -32.22
N LEU A 12 8.05 -20.04 -32.42
CA LEU A 12 9.01 -19.59 -31.41
C LEU A 12 8.91 -18.09 -31.16
N ALA A 13 8.68 -17.29 -32.21
CA ALA A 13 8.49 -15.85 -32.09
C ALA A 13 7.21 -15.51 -31.32
N THR A 14 6.09 -16.19 -31.59
CA THR A 14 4.83 -15.95 -30.87
C THR A 14 4.92 -16.40 -29.41
N LEU A 15 5.56 -17.54 -29.13
CA LEU A 15 5.86 -17.97 -27.75
C LEU A 15 6.72 -16.95 -27.02
N ALA A 16 7.77 -16.42 -27.65
CA ALA A 16 8.62 -15.38 -27.06
C ALA A 16 7.82 -14.09 -26.74
N ILE A 17 6.96 -13.64 -27.64
CA ILE A 17 6.09 -12.47 -27.42
C ILE A 17 5.13 -12.72 -26.25
N ILE A 18 4.52 -13.89 -26.15
CA ILE A 18 3.62 -14.25 -25.03
C ILE A 18 4.38 -14.23 -23.69
N HIS A 19 5.62 -14.74 -23.65
CA HIS A 19 6.45 -14.69 -22.44
C HIS A 19 6.85 -13.27 -22.05
N ILE A 20 7.11 -12.38 -23.03
CA ILE A 20 7.40 -10.96 -22.78
C ILE A 20 6.16 -10.26 -22.19
N ILE A 21 4.95 -10.55 -22.70
CA ILE A 21 3.69 -10.00 -22.19
C ILE A 21 3.40 -10.50 -20.77
N GLN A 22 3.63 -11.79 -20.48
CA GLN A 22 3.46 -12.34 -19.12
C GLN A 22 4.50 -11.86 -18.11
N ALA A 23 5.67 -11.39 -18.57
CA ALA A 23 6.70 -10.80 -17.72
C ALA A 23 6.42 -9.34 -17.34
N GLN A 24 5.38 -8.71 -17.93
CA GLN A 24 4.87 -7.41 -17.50
C GLN A 24 3.86 -7.52 -16.34
N ASP A 25 4.00 -8.51 -15.47
CA ASP A 25 3.44 -8.44 -14.12
C ASP A 25 4.27 -7.38 -13.38
N GLN A 26 3.93 -6.10 -13.62
CA GLN A 26 4.34 -5.04 -12.72
C GLN A 26 3.81 -5.50 -11.35
N GLU A 27 4.68 -5.95 -10.46
CA GLU A 27 4.46 -5.77 -9.02
C GLU A 27 4.48 -4.24 -8.78
N GLU A 28 3.49 -3.55 -9.34
CA GLU A 28 3.31 -2.12 -9.34
C GLU A 28 2.79 -1.78 -7.96
N PHE A 29 3.57 -0.98 -7.23
CA PHE A 29 3.29 -0.34 -5.96
C PHE A 29 1.98 -0.76 -5.25
N THR A 30 2.11 -1.50 -4.15
CA THR A 30 0.96 -1.74 -3.26
C THR A 30 0.61 -0.44 -2.53
N SER A 31 -0.53 0.17 -2.90
CA SER A 31 -1.07 1.35 -2.23
C SER A 31 -2.26 0.95 -1.36
N LEU A 32 -2.24 1.33 -0.09
CA LEU A 32 -3.26 0.99 0.89
C LEU A 32 -3.99 2.24 1.38
N ASP A 33 -5.31 2.22 1.30
CA ASP A 33 -6.19 3.21 1.93
C ASP A 33 -6.46 2.76 3.37
N CYS A 34 -5.88 3.51 4.29
CA CYS A 34 -5.89 3.19 5.71
C CYS A 34 -7.17 3.73 6.36
N GLY A 35 -8.18 2.88 6.51
CA GLY A 35 -9.45 3.27 7.11
C GLY A 35 -10.60 3.46 6.13
N LEU A 36 -10.45 3.01 4.88
CA LEU A 36 -11.54 2.95 3.90
C LEU A 36 -12.78 2.26 4.52
N PRO A 37 -13.97 2.89 4.49
CA PRO A 37 -15.19 2.30 5.00
C PRO A 37 -15.55 0.98 4.30
N ALA A 38 -16.15 0.05 5.04
CA ALA A 38 -16.46 -1.29 4.53
C ALA A 38 -17.55 -1.31 3.44
N ASP A 39 -18.35 -0.26 3.37
CA ASP A 39 -19.38 -0.01 2.35
C ASP A 39 -18.81 0.64 1.08
N GLU A 40 -17.54 1.06 1.07
CA GLU A 40 -16.88 1.57 -0.12
C GLU A 40 -16.20 0.47 -0.95
N LEU A 41 -16.18 0.67 -2.27
CA LEU A 41 -15.54 -0.24 -3.22
C LEU A 41 -14.02 -0.25 -3.06
N SER A 42 -13.45 -1.45 -3.00
CA SER A 42 -12.01 -1.71 -3.01
C SER A 42 -11.70 -2.94 -3.87
N PRO A 43 -10.68 -2.90 -4.74
CA PRO A 43 -9.78 -1.78 -4.99
C PRO A 43 -10.43 -0.67 -5.83
N TYR A 44 -9.82 0.52 -5.87
CA TYR A 44 -10.25 1.65 -6.68
C TYR A 44 -9.05 2.45 -7.21
N ILE A 45 -9.25 3.16 -8.33
CA ILE A 45 -8.23 4.07 -8.89
C ILE A 45 -8.48 5.47 -8.35
N GLU A 46 -7.48 6.04 -7.69
CA GLU A 46 -7.55 7.42 -7.22
C GLU A 46 -7.37 8.38 -8.42
N THR A 47 -8.20 9.42 -8.48
CA THR A 47 -8.34 10.33 -9.62
C THR A 47 -7.20 11.30 -9.88
N TYR A 48 -6.49 11.74 -8.84
CA TYR A 48 -5.37 12.67 -8.88
C TYR A 48 -4.01 11.97 -9.12
N THR A 49 -3.71 10.89 -8.39
CA THR A 49 -2.43 10.18 -8.51
C THR A 49 -2.48 9.04 -9.52
N HIS A 50 -3.67 8.63 -9.98
CA HIS A 50 -3.89 7.46 -10.84
C HIS A 50 -3.36 6.14 -10.26
N LEU A 51 -3.18 6.09 -8.94
CA LEU A 51 -2.71 4.89 -8.25
C LEU A 51 -3.91 4.01 -7.88
N ASN A 52 -3.70 2.70 -7.94
CA ASN A 52 -4.68 1.72 -7.51
C ASN A 52 -4.57 1.49 -6.00
N PHE A 53 -5.58 1.91 -5.24
CA PHE A 53 -5.66 1.76 -3.80
C PHE A 53 -6.54 0.58 -3.41
N SER A 54 -6.06 -0.22 -2.46
CA SER A 54 -6.84 -1.28 -1.80
C SER A 54 -7.10 -0.90 -0.34
N SER A 55 -8.22 -1.35 0.22
CA SER A 55 -8.50 -1.22 1.66
C SER A 55 -7.42 -1.92 2.50
N ASP A 56 -7.05 -1.30 3.62
CA ASP A 56 -6.15 -1.89 4.61
C ASP A 56 -6.77 -3.03 5.44
N ALA A 57 -8.08 -3.27 5.32
CA ALA A 57 -8.86 -4.15 6.19
C ALA A 57 -8.31 -5.58 6.30
N THR A 58 -7.69 -6.12 5.24
CA THR A 58 -7.11 -7.47 5.25
C THR A 58 -5.71 -7.54 5.87
N PHE A 59 -5.03 -6.39 6.00
CA PHE A 59 -3.66 -6.26 6.51
C PHE A 59 -3.61 -5.98 8.01
N ILE A 60 -4.66 -5.37 8.56
CA ILE A 60 -4.74 -4.96 9.96
C ILE A 60 -5.72 -5.82 10.77
N GLN A 61 -5.60 -5.82 12.10
CA GLN A 61 -6.51 -6.55 13.01
C GLN A 61 -7.19 -5.66 14.05
N SER A 62 -6.79 -4.40 14.17
CA SER A 62 -7.25 -3.48 15.20
C SER A 62 -7.11 -2.03 14.74
N GLY A 63 -7.31 -1.09 15.65
CA GLY A 63 -7.45 0.31 15.30
C GLY A 63 -8.88 0.66 14.93
N LYS A 64 -9.16 1.95 15.03
CA LYS A 64 -10.45 2.55 14.72
C LYS A 64 -10.28 3.41 13.48
N THR A 65 -11.38 3.67 12.78
CA THR A 65 -11.38 4.57 11.63
C THR A 65 -12.04 5.89 11.99
N ALA A 66 -11.60 6.96 11.36
CA ALA A 66 -12.24 8.25 11.45
C ALA A 66 -12.21 8.96 10.09
N ARG A 67 -13.20 9.82 9.87
CA ARG A 67 -13.24 10.70 8.71
C ARG A 67 -12.65 12.05 9.10
N ILE A 68 -11.76 12.58 8.27
CA ILE A 68 -11.20 13.91 8.45
C ILE A 68 -12.11 14.93 7.77
N GLN A 69 -12.48 15.97 8.51
CA GLN A 69 -13.23 17.11 7.99
C GLN A 69 -12.25 18.21 7.60
N MET A 70 -11.58 18.01 6.47
CA MET A 70 -10.67 18.98 5.88
C MET A 70 -10.96 19.10 4.38
N ASP A 71 -10.98 20.32 3.87
CA ASP A 71 -11.26 20.57 2.47
C ASP A 71 -10.12 20.04 1.58
N ARG A 72 -10.49 19.53 0.40
CA ARG A 72 -9.57 19.17 -0.70
C ARG A 72 -8.58 18.03 -0.40
N LEU A 73 -8.90 17.13 0.52
CA LEU A 73 -8.14 15.89 0.69
C LEU A 73 -8.41 14.92 -0.47
N GLU A 74 -7.35 14.31 -0.99
CA GLU A 74 -7.48 13.15 -1.87
C GLU A 74 -8.16 12.01 -1.12
N LYS A 75 -8.85 11.14 -1.86
CA LYS A 75 -9.67 10.06 -1.28
C LYS A 75 -8.93 9.21 -0.23
N PRO A 76 -7.66 8.78 -0.42
CA PRO A 76 -6.93 7.96 0.55
C PRO A 76 -6.62 8.67 1.88
N TYR A 77 -6.80 9.99 1.96
CA TYR A 77 -6.57 10.78 3.17
C TYR A 77 -7.86 11.29 3.81
N ALA A 78 -9.01 11.14 3.14
CA ALA A 78 -10.32 11.55 3.65
C ALA A 78 -10.75 10.71 4.87
N THR A 79 -10.29 9.46 4.92
CA THR A 79 -10.44 8.56 6.07
C THR A 79 -9.07 8.11 6.56
N ILE A 80 -8.96 7.90 7.87
CA ILE A 80 -7.73 7.44 8.50
C ILE A 80 -8.00 6.23 9.40
N ARG A 81 -6.94 5.49 9.70
CA ARG A 81 -6.89 4.53 10.79
C ARG A 81 -6.02 5.03 11.92
N TYR A 82 -6.56 5.01 13.14
CA TYR A 82 -5.87 5.42 14.35
C TYR A 82 -5.91 4.33 15.43
N PHE A 83 -4.96 4.38 16.36
CA PHE A 83 -4.74 3.34 17.38
C PHE A 83 -4.73 3.97 18.78
N PRO A 84 -5.91 4.16 19.41
CA PRO A 84 -6.02 4.91 20.66
C PRO A 84 -5.32 4.21 21.84
N ASP A 85 -5.27 2.88 21.83
CA ASP A 85 -4.72 2.11 22.95
C ASP A 85 -3.20 1.94 22.88
N GLY A 86 -2.52 2.52 21.88
CA GLY A 86 -1.06 2.44 21.70
C GLY A 86 -0.48 1.03 21.55
N ARG A 87 -1.33 0.00 21.43
CA ARG A 87 -0.89 -1.39 21.30
C ARG A 87 -0.27 -1.59 19.92
N ARG A 88 0.98 -2.08 19.88
CA ARG A 88 1.67 -2.48 18.65
C ARG A 88 0.79 -3.45 17.86
N THR A 89 0.33 -3.03 16.69
CA THR A 89 -0.56 -3.81 15.82
C THR A 89 0.27 -4.67 14.86
N THR A 90 1.11 -5.56 15.39
CA THR A 90 1.92 -6.43 14.52
C THR A 90 1.09 -7.62 14.05
N ARG A 91 0.77 -7.68 12.74
CA ARG A 91 0.60 -8.98 12.08
C ARG A 91 1.90 -9.30 11.34
N LYS A 92 2.48 -10.46 11.66
CA LYS A 92 3.42 -11.12 10.74
C LYS A 92 2.65 -11.39 9.46
N HIS A 93 3.10 -10.88 8.32
CA HIS A 93 2.78 -11.55 7.06
C HIS A 93 3.12 -13.02 7.30
N ARG A 94 2.13 -13.92 7.26
CA ARG A 94 2.44 -15.35 7.15
C ARG A 94 3.00 -15.48 5.76
N ASP A 95 4.30 -15.29 5.69
CA ASP A 95 5.13 -15.84 4.65
C ASP A 95 4.69 -17.29 4.48
N THR A 96 3.90 -17.53 3.45
CA THR A 96 3.49 -18.87 3.10
C THR A 96 4.80 -19.55 2.76
N GLU A 97 5.19 -20.58 3.51
CA GLU A 97 6.54 -21.18 3.57
C GLU A 97 7.06 -21.77 2.23
N GLY A 98 6.42 -21.44 1.10
CA GLY A 98 6.89 -21.68 -0.27
C GLY A 98 7.04 -20.44 -1.17
N LYS A 99 6.57 -19.23 -0.79
CA LYS A 99 6.61 -18.01 -1.65
C LYS A 99 7.78 -17.05 -1.38
N ASN A 100 8.50 -17.22 -0.28
CA ASN A 100 9.56 -16.30 0.18
C ASN A 100 10.81 -16.21 -0.69
N ARG A 101 11.06 -17.20 -1.56
CA ARG A 101 12.18 -17.13 -2.50
C ARG A 101 12.03 -16.02 -3.54
N ARG A 102 10.82 -15.51 -3.78
CA ARG A 102 10.58 -14.47 -4.80
C ARG A 102 11.07 -13.08 -4.39
N TYR A 103 11.14 -12.82 -3.08
CA TYR A 103 11.31 -11.47 -2.52
C TYR A 103 12.64 -11.27 -1.78
N MET A 104 13.43 -12.33 -1.58
CA MET A 104 14.74 -12.21 -0.96
C MET A 104 15.68 -11.37 -1.83
N GLY A 105 16.25 -10.30 -1.27
CA GLY A 105 17.19 -9.41 -1.97
C GLY A 105 16.55 -8.26 -2.75
N ARG A 106 15.22 -8.09 -2.75
CA ARG A 106 14.57 -6.94 -3.37
C ARG A 106 14.68 -5.70 -2.47
N LYS A 107 14.93 -4.54 -3.08
CA LYS A 107 14.83 -3.23 -2.44
C LYS A 107 13.41 -2.71 -2.61
N TYR A 108 12.83 -2.18 -1.54
CA TYR A 108 11.49 -1.63 -1.54
C TYR A 108 11.55 -0.15 -1.20
N LEU A 109 10.74 0.66 -1.89
CA LEU A 109 10.42 2.01 -1.47
C LEU A 109 9.14 1.94 -0.62
N ILE A 110 9.23 2.33 0.65
CA ILE A 110 8.09 2.39 1.56
C ILE A 110 7.78 3.86 1.81
N ARG A 111 6.53 4.26 1.59
CA ARG A 111 6.00 5.59 1.93
C ARG A 111 4.82 5.40 2.88
N ALA A 112 4.82 6.12 3.98
CA ALA A 112 3.70 6.21 4.91
C ALA A 112 3.33 7.69 5.09
N SER A 113 2.03 8.00 5.02
CA SER A 113 1.50 9.36 5.19
C SER A 113 0.69 9.41 6.48
N PHE A 114 0.88 10.48 7.25
CA PHE A 114 0.21 10.67 8.54
C PHE A 114 -0.45 12.05 8.54
N ILE A 115 -1.72 12.10 8.92
CA ILE A 115 -2.52 13.33 8.96
C ILE A 115 -3.36 13.33 10.23
N TYR A 116 -3.46 14.49 10.87
CA TYR A 116 -4.32 14.72 12.02
C TYR A 116 -5.32 15.82 11.68
N GLY A 117 -6.60 15.48 11.74
CA GLY A 117 -7.70 16.40 11.45
C GLY A 117 -8.63 16.59 12.65
N ASN A 118 -8.07 16.58 13.87
CA ASN A 118 -8.82 16.70 15.12
C ASN A 118 -10.02 15.74 15.22
N TYR A 119 -9.85 14.50 14.72
CA TYR A 119 -10.94 13.53 14.61
C TYR A 119 -11.44 13.02 15.97
N ASP A 120 -10.65 13.21 17.03
CA ASP A 120 -10.95 12.84 18.41
C ASP A 120 -11.40 14.03 19.28
N GLY A 121 -11.39 15.25 18.73
CA GLY A 121 -11.78 16.46 19.43
C GLY A 121 -10.79 16.93 20.50
N LEU A 122 -9.57 16.37 20.53
CA LEU A 122 -8.55 16.70 21.54
C LEU A 122 -7.66 17.88 21.14
N ASP A 123 -7.65 18.24 19.86
CA ASP A 123 -6.78 19.26 19.27
C ASP A 123 -5.29 19.07 19.63
N SER A 124 -4.88 17.81 19.77
CA SER A 124 -3.56 17.41 20.20
C SER A 124 -3.02 16.34 19.24
N PRO A 125 -2.28 16.75 18.19
CA PRO A 125 -1.68 15.82 17.25
C PRO A 125 -0.80 14.79 17.96
N PRO A 126 -0.84 13.51 17.55
CA PRO A 126 -0.10 12.46 18.24
C PRO A 126 1.39 12.47 17.88
N VAL A 127 2.22 12.02 18.82
CA VAL A 127 3.62 11.64 18.61
C VAL A 127 3.77 10.15 18.85
N PHE A 128 4.35 9.42 17.91
CA PHE A 128 4.52 7.97 18.02
C PHE A 128 5.71 7.44 17.23
N ASP A 129 6.19 6.27 17.64
CA ASP A 129 7.25 5.56 16.95
C ASP A 129 6.70 4.65 15.84
N LEU A 130 7.24 4.78 14.64
CA LEU A 130 6.99 3.91 13.50
C LEU A 130 8.08 2.84 13.42
N TYR A 131 7.68 1.57 13.47
CA TYR A 131 8.58 0.43 13.35
C TYR A 131 8.37 -0.31 12.02
N LEU A 132 9.47 -0.70 11.37
CA LEU A 132 9.48 -1.65 10.26
C LEU A 132 10.02 -2.99 10.77
N GLY A 133 9.12 -3.93 11.02
CA GLY A 133 9.45 -5.19 11.68
C GLY A 133 9.99 -4.92 13.09
N PRO A 134 11.18 -5.42 13.45
CA PRO A 134 11.78 -5.18 14.76
C PRO A 134 12.47 -3.81 14.89
N ASN A 135 12.69 -3.09 13.78
CA ASN A 135 13.53 -1.90 13.75
C ASN A 135 12.70 -0.62 13.85
N LEU A 136 13.13 0.31 14.71
CA LEU A 136 12.61 1.68 14.69
C LEU A 136 12.97 2.31 13.34
N TRP A 137 11.97 2.81 12.64
CA TRP A 137 12.16 3.52 11.37
C TRP A 137 12.22 5.02 11.60
N ALA A 138 11.24 5.59 12.30
CA ALA A 138 11.19 7.01 12.62
C ALA A 138 10.27 7.28 13.82
N THR A 139 10.49 8.38 14.54
CA THR A 139 9.48 8.95 15.44
C THR A 139 8.73 10.03 14.68
N ILE A 140 7.41 9.89 14.62
CA ILE A 140 6.50 10.76 13.87
C ILE A 140 5.86 11.73 14.86
N ASP A 141 6.03 13.02 14.64
CA ASP A 141 5.30 14.09 15.31
C ASP A 141 4.37 14.76 14.30
N VAL A 142 3.11 14.35 14.27
CA VAL A 142 2.14 14.80 13.25
C VAL A 142 1.87 16.30 13.34
N GLY A 143 2.00 16.91 14.52
CA GLY A 143 1.76 18.34 14.72
C GLY A 143 2.82 19.22 14.09
N THR A 144 4.08 18.77 14.09
CA THR A 144 5.17 19.52 13.45
C THR A 144 5.13 19.49 11.92
N TRP A 145 4.61 18.40 11.32
CA TRP A 145 4.52 18.24 9.85
C TRP A 145 3.44 19.11 9.19
N LEU A 146 2.50 19.67 9.95
CA LEU A 146 1.52 20.65 9.43
C LEU A 146 2.15 22.01 9.06
N ASN A 147 3.40 22.26 9.47
CA ASN A 147 4.14 23.49 9.13
C ASN A 147 5.09 23.32 7.93
N GLY A 148 5.05 22.17 7.24
CA GLY A 148 6.07 21.78 6.25
C GLY A 148 5.56 21.46 4.85
N ILE A 149 4.38 21.95 4.45
CA ILE A 149 3.88 21.89 3.06
C ILE A 149 4.07 23.25 2.40
#